data_AF-A0A401L4G1-F1
#
_entry.id   AF-A0A401L4G1-F1
#
_cell.length_a   1.000
_cell.length_b   1.000
_cell.length_c   1.000
_cell.angle_alpha   90.00
_cell.angle_beta   90.00
_cell.angle_gamma   90.00
#
_symmetry.space_group_name_H-M   'P 1'
#
loop_
_entity.id
_entity.type
_entity.pdbx_description
1 polymer ?
#
loop_
_entity_poly.entity_id
_entity_poly.type
_entity_poly.pdbx_seq_one_letter_code
_entity_poly.pdbx_strand_id
1 'polypeptide(L)'
;MEIELDFLLEDLRHAEQRAKKAELDVKHAEQVEEARQEVRQAKQRAAQAKLGVKRAKSRHQQLVLETKQLKLKTKQLQLLIKQARQQVESSSLLVFLEECHKLSLAICFQTNMSKTYHGSIDPFGRLRPKRIIPWGAFPAFQQAMCKAIDDEDPEFSTHRAFASENQFEFIGNGSTRPIASESHLQSFQRETVDNHVQSILVEMNNERLRQRFNIHGYVRSAHEDNYNNAFYIHVESDEQEVPLYAVEYQTPHVLSMSEIIAGLHVMHLDDDFIDNNGGSFDKHATWVVAAVITQLFSNMANIGVQYGYIYTGEAFICLHITEDPSVVQYYLLIPNLDVTDGDEFRQRTAVAHVLALTLNTMQASPPPQSWYDAAEQLVEWEINYPDPDYPDPLEHIPESVRKNLLPQYNSPSWKSIEELPSIPL
;
A
#
# COMPACT_ATOMS: atom_id res chain seq x y z
N MET A 1 59.90 123.12 37.27
CA MET A 1 59.10 122.23 38.14
C MET A 1 57.75 121.85 37.53
N GLU A 2 57.08 122.70 36.73
CA GLU A 2 55.78 122.34 36.10
C GLU A 2 55.91 121.46 34.84
N ILE A 3 57.01 121.52 34.09
CA ILE A 3 57.18 120.76 32.82
C ILE A 3 57.49 119.27 33.04
N GLU A 4 58.08 118.89 34.18
CA GLU A 4 58.36 117.48 34.52
C GLU A 4 57.14 116.74 35.07
N LEU A 5 56.16 117.46 35.63
CA LEU A 5 54.96 116.87 36.23
C LEU A 5 53.94 116.45 35.17
N ASP A 6 53.79 117.23 34.09
CA ASP A 6 52.93 116.90 32.95
C ASP A 6 53.43 115.66 32.19
N PHE A 7 54.74 115.51 32.03
CA PHE A 7 55.35 114.35 31.37
C PHE A 7 55.10 113.05 32.14
N LEU A 8 55.22 113.09 33.48
CA LEU A 8 54.93 111.95 34.36
C LEU A 8 53.44 111.58 34.40
N LEU A 9 52.54 112.55 34.23
CA LEU A 9 51.09 112.35 34.17
C LEU A 9 50.64 111.72 32.84
N GLU A 10 51.26 112.10 31.72
CA GLU A 10 51.05 111.51 30.41
C GLU A 10 51.53 110.05 30.37
N ASP A 11 52.71 109.77 30.96
CA ASP A 11 53.26 108.42 31.09
C ASP A 11 52.40 107.51 31.99
N LEU A 12 51.85 108.05 33.09
CA LEU A 12 50.90 107.34 33.95
C LEU A 12 49.60 106.99 33.21
N ARG A 13 49.05 107.90 32.40
CA ARG A 13 47.87 107.61 31.56
C ARG A 13 48.16 106.55 30.51
N HIS A 14 49.32 106.60 29.86
CA HIS A 14 49.73 105.58 28.90
C HIS A 14 49.95 104.22 29.58
N ALA A 15 50.51 104.19 30.80
CA ALA A 15 50.66 102.99 31.59
C ALA A 15 49.31 102.40 32.02
N GLU A 16 48.35 103.23 32.48
CA GLU A 16 46.99 102.77 32.81
C GLU A 16 46.24 102.23 31.59
N GLN A 17 46.34 102.88 30.43
CA GLN A 17 45.74 102.38 29.19
C GLN A 17 46.37 101.06 28.74
N ARG A 18 47.70 100.90 28.88
CA ARG A 18 48.38 99.63 28.61
C ARG A 18 47.97 98.54 29.59
N ALA A 19 47.81 98.86 30.87
CA ALA A 19 47.35 97.93 31.89
C ALA A 19 45.91 97.46 31.62
N LYS A 20 44.98 98.39 31.31
CA LYS A 20 43.61 98.05 30.93
C LYS A 20 43.54 97.21 29.65
N LYS A 21 44.39 97.51 28.67
CA LYS A 21 44.48 96.72 27.45
C LYS A 21 45.02 95.31 27.73
N ALA A 22 46.08 95.20 28.52
CA ALA A 22 46.64 93.90 28.92
C ALA A 22 45.65 93.06 29.74
N GLU A 23 44.86 93.69 30.62
CA GLU A 23 43.82 93.02 31.40
C GLU A 23 42.69 92.48 30.50
N LEU A 24 42.29 93.26 29.48
CA LEU A 24 41.35 92.84 28.44
C LEU A 24 41.92 91.68 27.59
N ASP A 25 43.20 91.74 27.23
CA ASP A 25 43.88 90.71 26.46
C ASP A 25 44.01 89.40 27.26
N VAL A 26 44.26 89.46 28.56
CA VAL A 26 44.28 88.30 29.47
C VAL A 26 42.88 87.68 29.58
N LYS A 27 41.84 88.50 29.77
CA LYS A 27 40.45 88.01 29.81
C LYS A 27 40.03 87.34 28.50
N HIS A 28 40.47 87.90 27.37
CA HIS A 28 40.22 87.31 26.05
C HIS A 28 40.99 86.00 25.88
N ALA A 29 42.24 85.92 26.34
CA ALA A 29 43.04 84.69 26.31
C ALA A 29 42.43 83.58 27.18
N GLU A 30 41.89 83.90 28.36
CA GLU A 30 41.18 82.96 29.22
C GLU A 30 39.92 82.40 28.53
N GLN A 31 39.09 83.27 27.93
CA GLN A 31 37.92 82.84 27.15
C GLN A 31 38.28 81.96 25.95
N VAL A 32 39.39 82.26 25.27
CA VAL A 32 39.89 81.45 24.16
C VAL A 32 40.32 80.06 24.63
N GLU A 33 40.96 79.96 25.80
CA GLU A 33 41.41 78.68 26.34
C GLU A 33 40.25 77.83 26.88
N GLU A 34 39.24 78.46 27.49
CA GLU A 34 37.98 77.81 27.87
C GLU A 34 37.25 77.23 26.63
N ALA A 35 37.10 78.04 25.57
CA ALA A 35 36.51 77.62 24.31
C ALA A 35 37.32 76.47 23.65
N ARG A 36 38.65 76.50 23.75
CA ARG A 36 39.51 75.40 23.27
C ARG A 36 39.28 74.12 24.06
N GLN A 37 39.13 74.20 25.38
CA GLN A 37 38.81 73.05 26.23
C GLN A 37 37.44 72.45 25.87
N GLU A 38 36.42 73.27 25.67
CA GLU A 38 35.10 72.82 25.22
C GLU A 38 35.16 72.14 23.85
N VAL A 39 35.87 72.71 22.87
CA VAL A 39 36.07 72.09 21.56
C VAL A 39 36.79 70.74 21.68
N ARG A 40 37.76 70.61 22.60
CA ARG A 40 38.49 69.36 22.85
C ARG A 40 37.58 68.29 23.45
N GLN A 41 36.75 68.66 24.43
CA GLN A 41 35.74 67.77 25.00
C GLN A 41 34.67 67.37 23.97
N ALA A 42 34.17 68.32 23.17
CA ALA A 42 33.21 68.07 22.09
C ALA A 42 33.78 67.11 21.05
N LYS A 43 35.07 67.26 20.67
CA LYS A 43 35.77 66.32 19.78
C LYS A 43 35.88 64.91 20.38
N GLN A 44 36.20 64.79 21.65
CA GLN A 44 36.24 63.48 22.34
C GLN A 44 34.85 62.82 22.39
N ARG A 45 33.80 63.57 22.74
CA ARG A 45 32.40 63.09 22.73
C ARG A 45 31.99 62.64 21.32
N ALA A 46 32.30 63.43 20.29
CA ALA A 46 32.00 63.08 18.91
C ALA A 46 32.76 61.81 18.45
N ALA A 47 34.01 61.64 18.87
CA ALA A 47 34.80 60.43 18.58
C ALA A 47 34.21 59.18 19.27
N GLN A 48 33.83 59.29 20.55
CA GLN A 48 33.15 58.21 21.27
C GLN A 48 31.79 57.87 20.65
N ALA A 49 31.00 58.88 20.25
CA ALA A 49 29.73 58.67 19.57
C ALA A 49 29.92 57.95 18.23
N LYS A 50 30.91 58.33 17.41
CA LYS A 50 31.24 57.63 16.15
C LYS A 50 31.64 56.17 16.39
N LEU A 51 32.44 55.89 17.41
CA LEU A 51 32.79 54.52 17.82
C LEU A 51 31.55 53.72 18.26
N GLY A 52 30.65 54.35 19.03
CA GLY A 52 29.37 53.77 19.43
C GLY A 52 28.49 53.39 18.23
N VAL A 53 28.35 54.28 17.26
CA VAL A 53 27.60 54.02 16.01
C VAL A 53 28.24 52.88 15.21
N LYS A 54 29.57 52.83 15.10
CA LYS A 54 30.26 51.74 14.39
C LYS A 54 30.03 50.38 15.06
N ARG A 55 30.13 50.31 16.40
CA ARG A 55 29.82 49.09 17.17
C ARG A 55 28.36 48.67 17.04
N ALA A 56 27.43 49.62 17.10
CA ALA A 56 26.00 49.36 16.91
C ALA A 56 25.72 48.80 15.51
N LYS A 57 26.36 49.35 14.47
CA LYS A 57 26.24 48.87 13.08
C LYS A 57 26.76 47.44 12.92
N SER A 58 27.93 47.11 13.50
CA SER A 58 28.46 45.74 13.48
C SER A 58 27.57 44.76 14.23
N ARG A 59 27.07 45.13 15.42
CA ARG A 59 26.09 44.31 16.17
C ARG A 59 24.80 44.08 15.37
N HIS A 60 24.27 45.11 14.72
CA HIS A 60 23.08 44.98 13.88
C HIS A 60 23.33 44.04 12.69
N GLN A 61 24.47 44.17 12.00
CA GLN A 61 24.84 43.23 10.91
C GLN A 61 24.95 41.78 11.41
N GLN A 62 25.54 41.57 12.58
CA GLN A 62 25.64 40.24 13.19
C GLN A 62 24.27 39.66 13.54
N LEU A 63 23.40 40.44 14.18
CA LEU A 63 22.02 40.03 14.48
C LEU A 63 21.22 39.71 13.21
N VAL A 64 21.40 40.47 12.12
CA VAL A 64 20.74 40.19 10.83
C VAL A 64 21.21 38.85 10.26
N LEU A 65 22.50 38.52 10.36
CA LEU A 65 23.05 37.23 9.91
C LEU A 65 22.52 36.06 10.77
N GLU A 66 22.53 36.21 12.09
CA GLU A 66 21.98 35.21 13.02
C GLU A 66 20.49 34.99 12.77
N THR A 67 19.72 36.05 12.56
CA THR A 67 18.28 35.96 12.24
C THR A 67 18.05 35.24 10.91
N LYS A 68 18.89 35.47 9.89
CA LYS A 68 18.83 34.73 8.62
C LYS A 68 19.11 33.24 8.81
N GLN A 69 20.14 32.91 9.59
CA GLN A 69 20.48 31.50 9.91
C GLN A 69 19.37 30.82 10.71
N LEU A 70 18.81 31.50 11.71
CA LEU A 70 17.67 31.00 12.47
C LEU A 70 16.46 30.74 11.57
N LYS A 71 16.11 31.69 10.69
CA LYS A 71 15.02 31.49 9.71
C LYS A 71 15.24 30.28 8.80
N LEU A 72 16.47 30.05 8.34
CA LEU A 72 16.82 28.87 7.53
C LEU A 72 16.67 27.58 8.34
N LYS A 73 17.20 27.53 9.57
CA LYS A 73 17.04 26.38 10.47
C LYS A 73 15.58 26.10 10.79
N THR A 74 14.77 27.13 11.06
CA THR A 74 13.33 26.98 11.30
C THR A 74 12.61 26.41 10.09
N LYS A 75 12.92 26.88 8.87
CA LYS A 75 12.34 26.31 7.65
C LYS A 75 12.73 24.83 7.45
N GLN A 76 13.99 24.47 7.70
CA GLN A 76 14.44 23.07 7.63
C GLN A 76 13.73 22.20 8.67
N LEU A 77 13.64 22.66 9.92
CA LEU A 77 12.91 21.94 10.97
C LEU A 77 11.42 21.80 10.64
N GLN A 78 10.79 22.83 10.09
CA GLN A 78 9.39 22.75 9.63
C GLN A 78 9.21 21.72 8.52
N LEU A 79 10.16 21.62 7.58
CA LEU A 79 10.13 20.61 6.52
C LEU A 79 10.27 19.20 7.10
N LEU A 80 11.24 18.99 8.01
CA LEU A 80 11.44 17.70 8.67
C LEU A 80 10.22 17.28 9.50
N ILE A 81 9.62 18.21 10.26
CA ILE A 81 8.40 17.95 11.02
C ILE A 81 7.24 17.60 10.08
N LYS A 82 7.12 18.29 8.93
CA LYS A 82 6.09 17.98 7.94
C LYS A 82 6.26 16.56 7.38
N GLN A 83 7.48 16.18 7.01
CA GLN A 83 7.79 14.83 6.51
C GLN A 83 7.52 13.76 7.58
N ALA A 84 8.01 13.96 8.80
CA ALA A 84 7.78 13.04 9.92
C ALA A 84 6.28 12.90 10.25
N ARG A 85 5.49 13.96 10.11
CA ARG A 85 4.03 13.88 10.28
C ARG A 85 3.38 13.07 9.17
N GLN A 86 3.74 13.31 7.91
CA GLN A 86 3.19 12.56 6.76
C GLN A 86 3.43 11.05 6.89
N GLN A 87 4.59 10.67 7.43
CA GLN A 87 4.96 9.26 7.66
C GLN A 87 4.18 8.53 8.77
N VAL A 88 3.64 9.28 9.73
CA VAL A 88 2.91 8.75 10.90
C VAL A 88 1.40 8.97 10.78
N GLU A 89 0.98 9.89 9.91
CA GLU A 89 -0.42 10.18 9.65
C GLU A 89 -1.08 8.99 8.95
N SER A 90 -2.30 8.65 9.39
CA SER A 90 -3.10 7.61 8.78
C SER A 90 -3.36 7.90 7.30
N SER A 91 -3.42 6.83 6.51
CA SER A 91 -3.62 6.88 5.08
C SER A 91 -5.11 6.82 4.73
N SER A 92 -5.48 7.38 3.58
CA SER A 92 -6.78 7.10 2.94
C SER A 92 -6.80 5.69 2.35
N LEU A 93 -7.98 5.14 2.06
CA LEU A 93 -8.12 3.80 1.45
C LEU A 93 -7.29 3.64 0.17
N LEU A 94 -7.30 4.66 -0.71
CA LEU A 94 -6.57 4.60 -1.98
C LEU A 94 -5.05 4.42 -1.75
N VAL A 95 -4.45 5.30 -0.94
CA VAL A 95 -3.02 5.21 -0.57
C VAL A 95 -2.72 3.90 0.15
N PHE A 96 -3.62 3.43 1.02
CA PHE A 96 -3.45 2.14 1.69
C PHE A 96 -3.39 0.97 0.68
N LEU A 97 -4.31 0.91 -0.29
CA LEU A 97 -4.30 -0.11 -1.34
C LEU A 97 -3.05 -0.01 -2.23
N GLU A 98 -2.55 1.21 -2.48
CA GLU A 98 -1.28 1.42 -3.20
C GLU A 98 -0.10 0.79 -2.45
N GLU A 99 0.01 1.03 -1.14
CA GLU A 99 1.07 0.43 -0.32
C GLU A 99 0.93 -1.09 -0.21
N CYS A 100 -0.29 -1.61 -0.02
CA CYS A 100 -0.54 -3.06 -0.06
C CYS A 100 -0.10 -3.67 -1.40
N HIS A 101 -0.39 -3.00 -2.52
CA HIS A 101 0.00 -3.47 -3.83
C HIS A 101 1.54 -3.51 -3.99
N LYS A 102 2.26 -2.50 -3.49
CA LYS A 102 3.73 -2.53 -3.44
C LYS A 102 4.27 -3.72 -2.64
N LEU A 103 3.63 -4.07 -1.52
CA LEU A 103 3.99 -5.28 -0.76
C LEU A 103 3.76 -6.56 -1.58
N SER A 104 2.61 -6.68 -2.24
CA SER A 104 2.29 -7.83 -3.09
C SER A 104 3.29 -7.97 -4.26
N LEU A 105 3.74 -6.85 -4.84
CA LEU A 105 4.77 -6.83 -5.89
C LEU A 105 6.16 -7.24 -5.39
N ALA A 106 6.42 -7.18 -4.08
CA ALA A 106 7.71 -7.56 -3.49
C ALA A 106 7.88 -9.09 -3.36
N ILE A 107 6.88 -9.88 -3.78
CA ILE A 107 6.97 -11.34 -3.78
C ILE A 107 8.20 -11.81 -4.56
N CYS A 108 8.91 -12.79 -4.00
CA CYS A 108 10.06 -13.40 -4.65
C CYS A 108 10.04 -14.92 -4.47
N PHE A 109 10.41 -15.66 -5.51
CA PHE A 109 10.38 -17.13 -5.49
C PHE A 109 11.77 -17.73 -5.33
N GLN A 110 11.85 -18.88 -4.66
CA GLN A 110 13.08 -19.66 -4.56
C GLN A 110 13.46 -20.20 -5.95
N THR A 111 14.63 -19.80 -6.44
CA THR A 111 15.12 -20.24 -7.76
C THR A 111 15.79 -21.60 -7.72
N ASN A 112 16.20 -22.08 -6.55
CA ASN A 112 16.83 -23.38 -6.40
C ASN A 112 15.80 -24.48 -6.12
N MET A 113 15.51 -25.30 -7.14
CA MET A 113 14.55 -26.40 -7.07
C MET A 113 14.88 -27.46 -6.00
N SER A 114 16.16 -27.64 -5.62
CA SER A 114 16.50 -28.57 -4.53
C SER A 114 16.13 -28.06 -3.14
N LYS A 115 15.67 -26.80 -3.04
CA LYS A 115 15.20 -26.14 -1.82
C LYS A 115 13.71 -25.83 -1.85
N THR A 116 13.00 -26.23 -2.91
CA THR A 116 11.55 -26.10 -3.00
C THR A 116 10.91 -27.40 -2.56
N TYR A 117 9.79 -27.28 -1.84
CA TYR A 117 8.92 -28.42 -1.59
C TYR A 117 7.81 -28.38 -2.62
N HIS A 118 7.72 -29.42 -3.44
CA HIS A 118 6.63 -29.59 -4.39
C HIS A 118 5.48 -30.26 -3.63
N GLY A 119 4.35 -29.55 -3.50
CA GLY A 119 3.10 -30.21 -3.21
C GLY A 119 2.75 -31.17 -4.35
N SER A 120 1.86 -32.12 -4.09
CA SER A 120 1.34 -33.00 -5.14
C SER A 120 0.04 -32.43 -5.70
N ILE A 121 -0.05 -32.33 -7.02
CA ILE A 121 -1.36 -32.16 -7.68
C ILE A 121 -1.92 -33.57 -7.86
N ASP A 122 -2.73 -33.99 -6.90
CA ASP A 122 -3.42 -35.26 -6.97
C ASP A 122 -4.93 -35.03 -7.07
N PRO A 123 -5.50 -35.01 -8.30
CA PRO A 123 -6.94 -34.92 -8.48
C PRO A 123 -7.66 -36.24 -8.17
N PHE A 124 -6.95 -37.36 -8.01
CA PHE A 124 -7.56 -38.69 -7.95
C PHE A 124 -8.39 -38.88 -6.67
N GLY A 125 -9.56 -39.52 -6.83
CA GLY A 125 -10.51 -39.72 -5.73
C GLY A 125 -11.18 -38.44 -5.24
N ARG A 126 -10.99 -37.31 -5.92
CA ARG A 126 -11.66 -36.04 -5.62
C ARG A 126 -12.89 -35.85 -6.50
N LEU A 127 -13.93 -35.22 -5.95
CA LEU A 127 -15.11 -34.85 -6.73
C LEU A 127 -14.70 -33.91 -7.86
N ARG A 128 -15.11 -34.21 -9.11
CA ARG A 128 -14.75 -33.40 -10.27
C ARG A 128 -15.96 -32.65 -10.84
N PRO A 129 -15.77 -31.41 -11.33
CA PRO A 129 -16.80 -30.76 -12.13
C PRO A 129 -16.90 -31.47 -13.49
N LYS A 130 -18.08 -31.44 -14.12
CA LYS A 130 -18.25 -31.85 -15.52
C LYS A 130 -17.71 -30.79 -16.48
N ARG A 131 -17.84 -29.51 -16.10
CA ARG A 131 -17.48 -28.38 -16.97
C ARG A 131 -16.77 -27.28 -16.19
N ILE A 132 -15.71 -26.77 -16.79
CA ILE A 132 -14.98 -25.58 -16.34
C ILE A 132 -15.15 -24.49 -17.41
N ILE A 133 -15.72 -23.34 -17.07
CA ILE A 133 -16.06 -22.28 -18.04
C ILE A 133 -15.64 -20.88 -17.56
N PRO A 134 -15.38 -19.91 -18.46
CA PRO A 134 -15.09 -18.54 -18.05
C PRO A 134 -16.25 -17.88 -17.28
N TRP A 135 -15.92 -17.17 -16.22
CA TRP A 135 -16.85 -16.39 -15.40
C TRP A 135 -16.99 -14.97 -15.96
N GLY A 136 -17.77 -14.83 -17.03
CA GLY A 136 -17.92 -13.54 -17.74
C GLY A 136 -18.51 -12.39 -16.90
N ALA A 137 -19.22 -12.68 -15.81
CA ALA A 137 -19.85 -11.69 -14.94
C ALA A 137 -18.92 -11.14 -13.84
N PHE A 138 -17.75 -11.76 -13.63
CA PHE A 138 -16.83 -11.40 -12.53
C PHE A 138 -16.39 -9.92 -12.52
N PRO A 139 -16.03 -9.28 -13.66
CA PRO A 139 -15.60 -7.88 -13.63
C PRO A 139 -16.71 -6.94 -13.13
N ALA A 140 -17.95 -7.20 -13.56
CA ALA A 140 -19.09 -6.39 -13.19
C ALA A 140 -19.45 -6.55 -11.72
N PHE A 141 -19.31 -7.78 -11.21
CA PHE A 141 -19.41 -8.10 -9.79
C PHE A 141 -18.41 -7.30 -8.95
N GLN A 142 -17.17 -7.16 -9.44
CA GLN A 142 -16.15 -6.36 -8.74
C GLN A 142 -16.41 -4.85 -8.82
N GLN A 143 -16.80 -4.33 -9.99
CA GLN A 143 -17.14 -2.91 -10.14
C GLN A 143 -18.36 -2.50 -9.32
N ALA A 144 -19.40 -3.35 -9.28
CA ALA A 144 -20.62 -3.10 -8.51
C ALA A 144 -20.32 -2.99 -7.01
N MET A 145 -19.38 -3.80 -6.51
CA MET A 145 -18.94 -3.77 -5.13
C MET A 145 -18.27 -2.43 -4.77
N CYS A 146 -17.28 -2.01 -5.55
CA CYS A 146 -16.61 -0.72 -5.31
C CYS A 146 -17.59 0.45 -5.39
N LYS A 147 -18.49 0.42 -6.39
CA LYS A 147 -19.55 1.43 -6.52
C LYS A 147 -20.48 1.45 -5.31
N ALA A 148 -20.89 0.29 -4.79
CA ALA A 148 -21.76 0.21 -3.62
C ALA A 148 -21.10 0.80 -2.36
N ILE A 149 -19.79 0.65 -2.19
CA ILE A 149 -19.06 1.30 -1.08
C ILE A 149 -19.09 2.82 -1.25
N ASP A 150 -18.74 3.32 -2.44
CA ASP A 150 -18.70 4.76 -2.72
C ASP A 150 -20.10 5.41 -2.66
N ASP A 151 -21.16 4.70 -3.06
CA ASP A 151 -22.54 5.19 -3.02
C ASP A 151 -23.09 5.27 -1.58
N GLU A 152 -22.78 4.30 -0.71
CA GLU A 152 -23.26 4.24 0.68
C GLU A 152 -22.44 5.12 1.64
N ASP A 153 -21.12 5.18 1.43
CA ASP A 153 -20.20 5.99 2.23
C ASP A 153 -19.15 6.67 1.34
N PRO A 154 -19.48 7.82 0.73
CA PRO A 154 -18.56 8.57 -0.13
C PRO A 154 -17.30 9.04 0.59
N GLU A 155 -17.36 9.18 1.93
CA GLU A 155 -16.23 9.65 2.72
C GLU A 155 -15.24 8.52 3.04
N PHE A 156 -15.68 7.25 3.02
CA PHE A 156 -14.86 6.07 3.34
C PHE A 156 -13.55 6.03 2.54
N SER A 157 -13.63 6.26 1.22
CA SER A 157 -12.48 6.27 0.32
C SER A 157 -11.46 7.38 0.64
N THR A 158 -11.91 8.49 1.25
CA THR A 158 -11.07 9.67 1.55
C THR A 158 -10.66 9.78 3.02
N HIS A 159 -11.40 9.12 3.90
CA HIS A 159 -11.17 9.14 5.33
C HIS A 159 -9.82 8.50 5.65
N ARG A 160 -9.06 9.15 6.54
CA ARG A 160 -7.72 8.74 6.94
C ARG A 160 -7.79 7.86 8.19
N ALA A 161 -8.15 6.59 8.02
CA ALA A 161 -8.18 5.60 9.10
C ALA A 161 -7.17 4.47 8.93
N PHE A 162 -6.54 4.34 7.76
CA PHE A 162 -5.73 3.17 7.42
C PHE A 162 -4.26 3.33 7.82
N ALA A 163 -3.53 2.21 7.81
CA ALA A 163 -2.12 2.15 8.18
C ALA A 163 -1.25 3.20 7.47
N SER A 164 -0.29 3.77 8.19
CA SER A 164 0.61 4.79 7.63
C SER A 164 1.74 4.15 6.80
N GLU A 165 2.36 4.94 5.92
CA GLU A 165 3.46 4.50 5.05
C GLU A 165 4.61 3.82 5.84
N ASN A 166 4.96 4.34 7.02
CA ASN A 166 6.00 3.73 7.86
C ASN A 166 5.64 2.33 8.38
N GLN A 167 4.36 2.03 8.58
CA GLN A 167 3.93 0.70 9.01
C GLN A 167 4.12 -0.31 7.88
N PHE A 168 3.89 0.09 6.63
CA PHE A 168 4.15 -0.73 5.45
C PHE A 168 5.64 -0.99 5.21
N GLU A 169 6.51 -0.01 5.43
CA GLU A 169 7.97 -0.21 5.34
C GLU A 169 8.46 -1.30 6.31
N PHE A 170 7.88 -1.36 7.52
CA PHE A 170 8.21 -2.40 8.49
C PHE A 170 7.75 -3.79 8.02
N ILE A 171 6.52 -3.91 7.50
CA ILE A 171 5.97 -5.17 6.98
C ILE A 171 6.79 -5.66 5.78
N GLY A 172 7.07 -4.78 4.82
CA GLY A 172 7.83 -5.11 3.62
C GLY A 172 9.23 -5.65 3.89
N ASN A 173 9.91 -5.14 4.94
CA ASN A 173 11.20 -5.69 5.36
C ASN A 173 11.10 -7.13 5.91
N GLY A 174 9.96 -7.48 6.52
CA GLY A 174 9.68 -8.83 7.04
C GLY A 174 9.34 -9.86 5.96
N SER A 175 8.63 -9.45 4.90
CA SER A 175 8.14 -10.34 3.84
C SER A 175 9.16 -10.63 2.72
N THR A 176 10.46 -10.42 2.97
CA THR A 176 11.56 -10.59 1.99
C THR A 176 12.02 -12.04 1.75
N ARG A 177 11.41 -13.01 2.45
CA ARG A 177 11.80 -14.42 2.35
C ARG A 177 11.33 -15.03 1.03
N PRO A 178 12.22 -15.66 0.23
CA PRO A 178 11.80 -16.34 -0.99
C PRO A 178 10.80 -17.47 -0.72
N ILE A 179 9.69 -17.44 -1.47
CA ILE A 179 8.64 -18.45 -1.46
C ILE A 179 9.20 -19.77 -1.98
N ALA A 180 9.06 -20.84 -1.19
CA ALA A 180 9.60 -22.16 -1.50
C ALA A 180 8.60 -23.30 -1.29
N SER A 181 7.43 -23.01 -0.72
CA SER A 181 6.39 -23.96 -0.38
C SER A 181 5.03 -23.25 -0.28
N GLU A 182 3.95 -24.01 -0.29
CA GLU A 182 2.58 -23.50 -0.12
C GLU A 182 2.40 -22.80 1.23
N SER A 183 3.00 -23.31 2.31
CA SER A 183 2.97 -22.65 3.63
C SER A 183 3.66 -21.28 3.63
N HIS A 184 4.72 -21.10 2.83
CA HIS A 184 5.31 -19.77 2.62
C HIS A 184 4.36 -18.84 1.84
N LEU A 185 3.68 -19.34 0.80
CA LEU A 185 2.67 -18.57 0.07
C LEU A 185 1.52 -18.13 0.98
N GLN A 186 1.01 -19.04 1.80
CA GLN A 186 -0.05 -18.75 2.77
C GLN A 186 0.38 -17.68 3.77
N SER A 187 1.60 -17.79 4.30
CA SER A 187 2.13 -16.77 5.23
C SER A 187 2.30 -15.41 4.54
N PHE A 188 2.78 -15.41 3.30
CA PHE A 188 2.91 -14.19 2.50
C PHE A 188 1.55 -13.55 2.21
N GLN A 189 0.54 -14.33 1.79
CA GLN A 189 -0.81 -13.82 1.57
C GLN A 189 -1.41 -13.24 2.84
N ARG A 190 -1.24 -13.91 3.98
CA ARG A 190 -1.72 -13.44 5.27
C ARG A 190 -1.14 -12.06 5.63
N GLU A 191 0.17 -11.90 5.45
CA GLU A 191 0.89 -10.66 5.76
C GLU A 191 0.56 -9.51 4.79
N THR A 192 0.37 -9.81 3.51
CA THR A 192 0.28 -8.80 2.44
C THR A 192 -1.13 -8.55 1.92
N VAL A 193 -2.10 -9.41 2.27
CA VAL A 193 -3.48 -9.34 1.77
C VAL A 193 -4.47 -9.50 2.92
N ASP A 194 -4.52 -10.67 3.58
CA ASP A 194 -5.65 -11.01 4.46
C ASP A 194 -5.75 -10.07 5.68
N ASN A 195 -4.62 -9.75 6.31
CA ASN A 195 -4.58 -8.81 7.44
C ASN A 195 -5.06 -7.40 7.03
N HIS A 196 -4.79 -7.01 5.79
CA HIS A 196 -5.20 -5.70 5.26
C HIS A 196 -6.68 -5.69 4.86
N VAL A 197 -7.21 -6.79 4.31
CA VAL A 197 -8.66 -6.97 4.13
C VAL A 197 -9.37 -6.88 5.46
N GLN A 198 -8.85 -7.53 6.51
CA GLN A 198 -9.41 -7.44 7.85
C GLN A 198 -9.39 -6.01 8.40
N SER A 199 -8.31 -5.27 8.18
CA SER A 199 -8.21 -3.86 8.57
C SER A 199 -9.30 -3.01 7.90
N ILE A 200 -9.59 -3.29 6.61
CA ILE A 200 -10.67 -2.62 5.88
C ILE A 200 -12.04 -3.00 6.45
N LEU A 201 -12.30 -4.29 6.69
CA LEU A 201 -13.57 -4.76 7.22
C LEU A 201 -13.89 -4.17 8.61
N VAL A 202 -12.87 -3.98 9.45
CA VAL A 202 -13.01 -3.30 10.75
C VAL A 202 -13.49 -1.86 10.58
N GLU A 203 -12.89 -1.10 9.65
CA GLU A 203 -13.31 0.27 9.35
C GLU A 203 -14.68 0.33 8.65
N MET A 204 -15.01 -0.68 7.84
CA MET A 204 -16.34 -0.82 7.20
C MET A 204 -17.46 -1.15 8.18
N ASN A 205 -17.16 -1.55 9.42
CA ASN A 205 -18.18 -1.90 10.42
C ASN A 205 -18.89 -0.67 11.03
N ASN A 206 -19.13 0.36 10.20
CA ASN A 206 -19.96 1.52 10.52
C ASN A 206 -21.43 1.23 10.20
N GLU A 207 -22.36 2.03 10.75
CA GLU A 207 -23.80 1.75 10.66
C GLU A 207 -24.32 1.56 9.22
N ARG A 208 -23.78 2.30 8.24
CA ARG A 208 -24.24 2.27 6.84
C ARG A 208 -23.72 1.03 6.11
N LEU A 209 -22.40 0.89 6.06
CA LEU A 209 -21.74 -0.20 5.34
C LEU A 209 -22.03 -1.56 6.01
N ARG A 210 -22.11 -1.61 7.34
CA ARG A 210 -22.49 -2.83 8.06
C ARG A 210 -23.85 -3.35 7.61
N GLN A 211 -24.86 -2.47 7.51
CA GLN A 211 -26.20 -2.84 7.06
C GLN A 211 -26.19 -3.23 5.58
N ARG A 212 -25.49 -2.47 4.73
CA ARG A 212 -25.42 -2.75 3.29
C ARG A 212 -24.79 -4.10 2.97
N PHE A 213 -23.71 -4.44 3.67
CA PHE A 213 -22.87 -5.62 3.39
C PHE A 213 -23.14 -6.80 4.32
N ASN A 214 -24.18 -6.72 5.16
CA ASN A 214 -24.56 -7.78 6.10
C ASN A 214 -23.39 -8.19 7.03
N ILE A 215 -22.57 -7.23 7.45
CA ILE A 215 -21.37 -7.48 8.27
C ILE A 215 -21.83 -7.81 9.71
N HIS A 216 -22.01 -9.10 10.00
CA HIS A 216 -22.43 -9.62 11.29
C HIS A 216 -21.30 -10.45 11.92
N GLY A 217 -20.21 -9.79 12.29
CA GLY A 217 -19.07 -10.45 12.94
C GLY A 217 -17.72 -9.93 12.47
N TYR A 218 -16.66 -10.64 12.84
CA TYR A 218 -15.32 -10.41 12.33
C TYR A 218 -14.88 -11.60 11.47
N VAL A 219 -14.19 -11.32 10.36
CA VAL A 219 -13.60 -12.37 9.52
C VAL A 219 -12.35 -12.88 10.22
N ARG A 220 -12.24 -14.20 10.34
CA ARG A 220 -11.02 -14.86 10.83
C ARG A 220 -10.56 -15.83 9.76
N SER A 221 -9.29 -15.73 9.41
CA SER A 221 -8.68 -16.79 8.63
C SER A 221 -8.41 -17.98 9.54
N ALA A 222 -9.12 -19.09 9.36
CA ALA A 222 -8.91 -20.30 10.13
C ALA A 222 -7.62 -20.98 9.61
N HIS A 223 -6.49 -20.60 10.19
CA HIS A 223 -5.18 -21.10 9.77
C HIS A 223 -4.41 -21.85 10.86
N GLU A 224 -4.92 -21.87 12.09
CA GLU A 224 -4.23 -22.55 13.20
C GLU A 224 -4.80 -23.93 13.54
N ASP A 225 -6.06 -24.24 13.20
CA ASP A 225 -6.73 -25.45 13.69
C ASP A 225 -7.48 -26.29 12.62
N ASN A 226 -7.53 -25.89 11.34
CA ASN A 226 -8.37 -26.56 10.34
C ASN A 226 -7.62 -26.87 9.02
N TYR A 227 -7.63 -28.13 8.58
CA TYR A 227 -6.93 -28.65 7.40
C TYR A 227 -7.63 -28.32 6.06
N ASN A 228 -8.74 -27.58 6.10
CA ASN A 228 -9.63 -27.42 4.95
C ASN A 228 -9.36 -26.15 4.12
N ASN A 229 -8.27 -25.41 4.38
CA ASN A 229 -7.88 -24.17 3.67
C ASN A 229 -9.05 -23.20 3.37
N ALA A 230 -9.97 -23.01 4.32
CA ALA A 230 -11.15 -22.15 4.15
C ALA A 230 -11.11 -20.90 5.02
N PHE A 231 -11.74 -19.84 4.52
CA PHE A 231 -11.96 -18.59 5.23
C PHE A 231 -13.33 -18.58 5.88
N TYR A 232 -13.39 -18.20 7.15
CA TYR A 232 -14.61 -18.24 7.96
C TYR A 232 -14.97 -16.84 8.44
N ILE A 233 -16.27 -16.60 8.60
CA ILE A 233 -16.78 -15.49 9.40
C ILE A 233 -17.27 -16.02 10.74
N HIS A 234 -16.92 -15.33 11.82
CA HIS A 234 -17.46 -15.63 13.14
C HIS A 234 -18.71 -14.80 13.35
N VAL A 235 -19.89 -15.44 13.38
CA VAL A 235 -21.16 -14.73 13.57
C VAL A 235 -21.37 -14.42 15.05
N GLU A 236 -21.47 -13.12 15.40
CA GLU A 236 -21.55 -12.63 16.79
C GLU A 236 -22.73 -13.20 17.61
N SER A 237 -23.82 -13.62 16.97
CA SER A 237 -25.03 -14.04 17.69
C SER A 237 -24.94 -15.43 18.30
N ASP A 238 -24.14 -16.35 17.74
CA ASP A 238 -24.27 -17.79 18.02
C ASP A 238 -22.94 -18.55 18.23
N GLU A 239 -21.80 -17.85 18.32
CA GLU A 239 -20.44 -18.47 18.36
C GLU A 239 -20.20 -19.48 17.21
N GLN A 240 -20.98 -19.38 16.13
CA GLN A 240 -20.92 -20.29 15.00
C GLN A 240 -20.01 -19.71 13.91
N GLU A 241 -19.03 -20.51 13.48
CA GLU A 241 -18.19 -20.20 12.33
C GLU A 241 -18.90 -20.64 11.04
N VAL A 242 -19.07 -19.72 10.10
CA VAL A 242 -19.66 -19.99 8.78
C VAL A 242 -18.56 -19.85 7.73
N PRO A 243 -18.30 -20.90 6.91
CA PRO A 243 -17.32 -20.79 5.83
C PRO A 243 -17.84 -19.85 4.74
N LEU A 244 -17.01 -18.91 4.31
CA LEU A 244 -17.33 -17.96 3.24
C LEU A 244 -16.86 -18.48 1.87
N TYR A 245 -15.60 -18.88 1.81
CA TYR A 245 -14.96 -19.37 0.60
C TYR A 245 -13.75 -20.25 0.92
N ALA A 246 -13.34 -21.09 -0.02
CA ALA A 246 -12.15 -21.93 0.09
C ALA A 246 -10.98 -21.35 -0.73
N VAL A 247 -9.75 -21.61 -0.28
CA VAL A 247 -8.54 -21.17 -0.97
C VAL A 247 -7.62 -22.34 -1.18
N GLU A 248 -7.00 -22.41 -2.36
CA GLU A 248 -5.98 -23.41 -2.66
C GLU A 248 -4.66 -22.69 -2.99
N TYR A 249 -3.56 -23.12 -2.37
CA TYR A 249 -2.25 -22.50 -2.59
C TYR A 249 -1.46 -23.36 -3.55
N GLN A 250 -1.00 -22.78 -4.65
CA GLN A 250 -0.18 -23.50 -5.62
C GLN A 250 1.05 -22.70 -5.99
N THR A 251 2.22 -23.20 -5.62
CA THR A 251 3.49 -22.53 -5.94
C THR A 251 3.78 -22.51 -7.44
N PRO A 252 4.48 -21.48 -7.98
CA PRO A 252 4.74 -21.38 -9.42
C PRO A 252 5.56 -22.52 -10.02
N HIS A 253 6.27 -23.28 -9.19
CA HIS A 253 6.99 -24.48 -9.63
C HIS A 253 6.07 -25.70 -9.86
N VAL A 254 4.86 -25.67 -9.28
CA VAL A 254 3.78 -26.65 -9.49
C VAL A 254 2.82 -26.16 -10.59
N LEU A 255 2.40 -24.90 -10.52
CA LEU A 255 1.50 -24.28 -11.49
C LEU A 255 2.06 -22.93 -11.96
N SER A 256 2.73 -22.94 -13.12
CA SER A 256 3.37 -21.75 -13.66
C SER A 256 2.39 -20.82 -14.40
N MET A 257 2.74 -19.54 -14.52
CA MET A 257 1.95 -18.57 -15.29
C MET A 257 1.75 -18.99 -16.76
N SER A 258 2.76 -19.61 -17.39
CA SER A 258 2.64 -20.10 -18.76
C SER A 258 1.61 -21.23 -18.87
N GLU A 259 1.55 -22.13 -17.88
CA GLU A 259 0.55 -23.21 -17.82
C GLU A 259 -0.85 -22.65 -17.54
N ILE A 260 -0.98 -21.66 -16.64
CA ILE A 260 -2.27 -21.01 -16.37
C ILE A 260 -2.84 -20.38 -17.65
N ILE A 261 -2.03 -19.59 -18.36
CA ILE A 261 -2.48 -18.85 -19.55
C ILE A 261 -2.79 -19.80 -20.70
N ALA A 262 -1.98 -20.85 -20.91
CA ALA A 262 -2.21 -21.81 -21.99
C ALA A 262 -3.35 -22.79 -21.68
N GLY A 263 -3.49 -23.18 -20.40
CA GLY A 263 -4.43 -24.19 -19.95
C GLY A 263 -5.84 -23.67 -19.76
N LEU A 264 -6.03 -22.43 -19.32
CA LEU A 264 -7.38 -21.89 -19.08
C LEU A 264 -8.15 -21.66 -20.39
N HIS A 265 -9.14 -22.52 -20.61
CA HIS A 265 -10.17 -22.38 -21.65
C HIS A 265 -11.45 -23.08 -21.18
N VAL A 266 -12.47 -23.19 -22.04
CA VAL A 266 -13.65 -24.02 -21.72
C VAL A 266 -13.22 -25.49 -21.72
N MET A 267 -13.44 -26.20 -20.62
CA MET A 267 -13.07 -27.62 -20.47
C MET A 267 -14.31 -28.47 -20.21
N HIS A 268 -14.32 -29.63 -20.85
CA HIS A 268 -15.27 -30.72 -20.59
C HIS A 268 -14.47 -31.86 -19.99
N LEU A 269 -14.66 -32.09 -18.69
CA LEU A 269 -13.97 -33.15 -17.97
C LEU A 269 -14.84 -34.40 -18.13
N ASP A 270 -14.79 -35.01 -19.31
CA ASP A 270 -15.36 -36.33 -19.56
C ASP A 270 -14.24 -37.39 -19.43
N ASP A 271 -14.56 -38.68 -19.43
CA ASP A 271 -13.56 -39.74 -19.20
C ASP A 271 -12.41 -39.70 -20.23
N ASP A 272 -12.72 -39.34 -21.49
CA ASP A 272 -11.75 -39.14 -22.57
C ASP A 272 -10.74 -38.01 -22.29
N PHE A 273 -11.09 -37.02 -21.46
CA PHE A 273 -10.19 -35.94 -21.07
C PHE A 273 -9.13 -36.43 -20.07
N ILE A 274 -9.56 -37.28 -19.12
CA ILE A 274 -8.72 -37.80 -18.05
C ILE A 274 -7.63 -38.71 -18.63
N ASP A 275 -7.97 -39.51 -19.64
CA ASP A 275 -7.07 -40.48 -20.27
C ASP A 275 -6.07 -39.85 -21.27
N ASN A 276 -6.17 -38.55 -21.59
CA ASN A 276 -5.39 -37.89 -22.65
C ASN A 276 -4.38 -36.87 -22.10
N ASN A 277 -3.52 -37.30 -21.18
CA ASN A 277 -2.47 -36.47 -20.57
C ASN A 277 -1.25 -36.19 -21.49
N GLY A 278 -1.25 -36.63 -22.74
CA GLY A 278 -0.05 -36.71 -23.59
C GLY A 278 -0.09 -35.93 -24.91
N GLY A 279 1.01 -35.20 -25.18
CA GLY A 279 1.46 -34.91 -26.56
C GLY A 279 1.85 -33.47 -26.92
N SER A 280 1.43 -32.45 -26.16
CA SER A 280 1.77 -31.03 -26.41
C SER A 280 1.73 -30.21 -25.12
N PHE A 281 2.45 -29.08 -25.07
CA PHE A 281 2.43 -28.16 -23.94
C PHE A 281 1.01 -27.67 -23.58
N ASP A 282 0.18 -27.33 -24.58
CA ASP A 282 -1.18 -26.84 -24.32
C ASP A 282 -2.05 -27.90 -23.63
N LYS A 283 -2.06 -29.14 -24.14
CA LYS A 283 -2.75 -30.26 -23.48
C LYS A 283 -2.27 -30.50 -22.04
N HIS A 284 -0.96 -30.39 -21.80
CA HIS A 284 -0.39 -30.51 -20.45
C HIS A 284 -0.90 -29.39 -19.55
N ALA A 285 -0.76 -28.15 -20.00
CA ALA A 285 -1.23 -26.97 -19.29
C ALA A 285 -2.73 -27.07 -18.96
N THR A 286 -3.55 -27.51 -19.92
CA THR A 286 -4.98 -27.77 -19.74
C THR A 286 -5.22 -28.83 -18.65
N TRP A 287 -4.50 -29.96 -18.69
CA TRP A 287 -4.66 -31.03 -17.70
C TRP A 287 -4.26 -30.57 -16.30
N VAL A 288 -3.11 -29.89 -16.15
CA VAL A 288 -2.62 -29.38 -14.86
C VAL A 288 -3.58 -28.36 -14.28
N VAL A 289 -4.05 -27.40 -15.08
CA VAL A 289 -5.03 -26.40 -14.64
C VAL A 289 -6.35 -27.07 -14.23
N ALA A 290 -6.83 -28.05 -14.99
CA ALA A 290 -8.05 -28.80 -14.65
C ALA A 290 -7.90 -29.57 -13.33
N ALA A 291 -6.74 -30.19 -13.10
CA ALA A 291 -6.45 -30.94 -11.88
C ALA A 291 -6.42 -30.01 -10.65
N VAL A 292 -5.75 -28.87 -10.74
CA VAL A 292 -5.72 -27.87 -9.66
C VAL A 292 -7.11 -27.27 -9.39
N ILE A 293 -7.87 -26.95 -10.43
CA ILE A 293 -9.26 -26.47 -10.27
C ILE A 293 -10.11 -27.55 -9.60
N THR A 294 -9.93 -28.82 -9.95
CA THR A 294 -10.65 -29.95 -9.35
C THR A 294 -10.30 -30.11 -7.86
N GLN A 295 -9.04 -29.89 -7.47
CA GLN A 295 -8.63 -29.92 -6.07
C GLN A 295 -9.39 -28.91 -5.22
N LEU A 296 -9.43 -27.64 -5.65
CA LEU A 296 -10.20 -26.61 -4.96
C LEU A 296 -11.71 -26.88 -5.04
N PHE A 297 -12.23 -27.24 -6.22
CA PHE A 297 -13.64 -27.54 -6.42
C PHE A 297 -14.15 -28.65 -5.48
N SER A 298 -13.41 -29.75 -5.34
CA SER A 298 -13.77 -30.83 -4.43
C SER A 298 -13.80 -30.35 -2.98
N ASN A 299 -12.85 -29.51 -2.58
CA ASN A 299 -12.84 -28.92 -1.24
C ASN A 299 -14.06 -28.00 -1.03
N MET A 300 -14.36 -27.14 -2.01
CA MET A 300 -15.52 -26.24 -1.99
C MET A 300 -16.84 -27.02 -1.85
N ALA A 301 -17.01 -28.10 -2.62
CA ALA A 301 -18.17 -28.98 -2.53
C ALA A 301 -18.29 -29.66 -1.15
N ASN A 302 -17.18 -30.17 -0.61
CA ASN A 302 -17.15 -30.84 0.70
C ASN A 302 -17.45 -29.89 1.87
N ILE A 303 -16.96 -28.65 1.82
CA ILE A 303 -17.24 -27.62 2.83
C ILE A 303 -18.65 -27.03 2.63
N GLY A 304 -19.16 -27.06 1.40
CA GLY A 304 -20.47 -26.52 1.06
C GLY A 304 -20.47 -25.04 0.71
N VAL A 305 -19.35 -24.53 0.15
CA VAL A 305 -19.21 -23.14 -0.31
C VAL A 305 -19.22 -23.07 -1.84
N GLN A 306 -19.84 -22.03 -2.40
CA GLN A 306 -19.88 -21.82 -3.86
C GLN A 306 -18.71 -20.98 -4.39
N TYR A 307 -17.96 -20.31 -3.52
CA TYR A 307 -16.89 -19.40 -3.93
C TYR A 307 -15.52 -19.85 -3.42
N GLY A 308 -14.49 -19.56 -4.20
CA GLY A 308 -13.11 -19.84 -3.81
C GLY A 308 -12.10 -19.24 -4.77
N TYR A 309 -10.81 -19.36 -4.48
CA TYR A 309 -9.76 -19.06 -5.45
C TYR A 309 -8.50 -19.89 -5.23
N ILE A 310 -7.79 -20.16 -6.32
CA ILE A 310 -6.41 -20.66 -6.27
C ILE A 310 -5.47 -19.46 -6.26
N TYR A 311 -4.52 -19.42 -5.34
CA TYR A 311 -3.49 -18.38 -5.26
C TYR A 311 -2.11 -18.93 -5.58
N THR A 312 -1.41 -18.28 -6.51
CA THR A 312 -0.05 -18.68 -6.93
C THR A 312 1.06 -17.75 -6.48
N GLY A 313 0.72 -16.70 -5.74
CA GLY A 313 1.65 -15.61 -5.43
C GLY A 313 1.58 -14.47 -6.43
N GLU A 314 1.41 -14.78 -7.71
CA GLU A 314 1.33 -13.77 -8.80
C GLU A 314 -0.07 -13.65 -9.38
N ALA A 315 -0.85 -14.72 -9.34
CA ALA A 315 -2.19 -14.78 -9.92
C ALA A 315 -3.21 -15.39 -8.96
N PHE A 316 -4.48 -15.04 -9.20
CA PHE A 316 -5.65 -15.64 -8.59
C PHE A 316 -6.50 -16.27 -9.69
N ILE A 317 -6.92 -17.52 -9.49
CA ILE A 317 -7.95 -18.17 -10.29
C ILE A 317 -9.21 -18.23 -9.42
N CYS A 318 -10.08 -17.23 -9.55
CA CYS A 318 -11.34 -17.17 -8.81
C CYS A 318 -12.33 -18.18 -9.36
N LEU A 319 -12.93 -18.98 -8.48
CA LEU A 319 -13.91 -20.00 -8.82
C LEU A 319 -15.29 -19.68 -8.24
N HIS A 320 -16.32 -20.00 -9.02
CA HIS A 320 -17.71 -19.98 -8.59
C HIS A 320 -18.43 -21.25 -9.06
N ILE A 321 -18.89 -22.08 -8.13
CA ILE A 321 -19.74 -23.24 -8.44
C ILE A 321 -21.15 -22.73 -8.63
N THR A 322 -21.72 -23.00 -9.81
CA THR A 322 -23.05 -22.47 -10.17
C THR A 322 -24.17 -23.20 -9.43
N GLU A 323 -25.42 -22.78 -9.70
CA GLU A 323 -26.63 -23.51 -9.28
C GLU A 323 -26.65 -24.97 -9.75
N ASP A 324 -25.98 -25.28 -10.87
CA ASP A 324 -25.60 -26.64 -11.22
C ASP A 324 -24.23 -26.94 -10.59
N PRO A 325 -24.15 -27.80 -9.55
CA PRO A 325 -22.90 -28.08 -8.87
C PRO A 325 -21.87 -28.78 -9.76
N SER A 326 -22.27 -29.32 -10.92
CA SER A 326 -21.35 -29.92 -11.88
C SER A 326 -20.62 -28.90 -12.78
N VAL A 327 -20.95 -27.62 -12.68
CA VAL A 327 -20.35 -26.54 -13.47
C VAL A 327 -19.65 -25.56 -12.55
N VAL A 328 -18.35 -25.37 -12.80
CA VAL A 328 -17.54 -24.33 -12.15
C VAL A 328 -17.14 -23.26 -13.15
N GLN A 329 -17.34 -22.01 -12.75
CA GLN A 329 -16.89 -20.84 -13.49
C GLN A 329 -15.54 -20.38 -12.95
N TYR A 330 -14.64 -19.91 -13.82
CA TYR A 330 -13.34 -19.37 -13.42
C TYR A 330 -13.10 -17.96 -13.95
N TYR A 331 -12.35 -17.16 -13.19
CA TYR A 331 -11.80 -15.89 -13.65
C TYR A 331 -10.33 -15.77 -13.27
N LEU A 332 -9.47 -15.38 -14.22
CA LEU A 332 -8.05 -15.17 -13.98
C LEU A 332 -7.76 -13.71 -13.68
N LEU A 333 -7.09 -13.48 -12.57
CA LEU A 333 -6.58 -12.19 -12.13
C LEU A 333 -5.07 -12.26 -11.97
N ILE A 334 -4.37 -11.24 -12.44
CA ILE A 334 -2.94 -11.10 -12.24
C ILE A 334 -2.69 -9.68 -11.74
N PRO A 335 -2.85 -9.40 -10.44
CA PRO A 335 -2.74 -8.04 -9.91
C PRO A 335 -1.44 -7.34 -10.31
N ASN A 336 -0.33 -8.09 -10.42
CA ASN A 336 0.96 -7.56 -10.84
C ASN A 336 1.00 -7.03 -12.28
N LEU A 337 0.07 -7.46 -13.13
CA LEU A 337 -0.07 -7.03 -14.54
C LEU A 337 -1.33 -6.19 -14.78
N ASP A 338 -2.41 -6.46 -14.04
CA ASP A 338 -3.71 -5.83 -14.23
C ASP A 338 -3.79 -4.44 -13.61
N VAL A 339 -2.98 -4.14 -12.60
CA VAL A 339 -2.94 -2.82 -11.98
C VAL A 339 -2.25 -1.84 -12.92
N THR A 340 -3.03 -0.95 -13.52
CA THR A 340 -2.56 0.15 -14.36
C THR A 340 -2.73 1.50 -13.65
N ASP A 341 -1.87 2.47 -13.95
CA ASP A 341 -2.01 3.86 -13.47
C ASP A 341 -3.36 4.45 -13.92
N GLY A 342 -4.28 4.71 -12.98
CA GLY A 342 -5.61 5.30 -13.28
C GLY A 342 -6.69 5.02 -12.22
N ASP A 343 -7.93 5.46 -12.51
CA ASP A 343 -9.08 5.36 -11.59
C ASP A 343 -9.46 3.92 -11.22
N GLU A 344 -9.11 2.95 -12.06
CA GLU A 344 -9.35 1.52 -11.84
C GLU A 344 -8.31 0.85 -10.92
N PHE A 345 -7.24 1.57 -10.53
CA PHE A 345 -6.19 1.06 -9.64
C PHE A 345 -6.80 0.44 -8.36
N ARG A 346 -7.78 1.13 -7.77
CA ARG A 346 -8.48 0.71 -6.55
C ARG A 346 -9.21 -0.62 -6.68
N GLN A 347 -9.50 -1.06 -7.89
CA GLN A 347 -10.33 -2.23 -8.15
C GLN A 347 -9.49 -3.44 -8.56
N ARG A 348 -8.19 -3.30 -8.79
CA ARG A 348 -7.37 -4.38 -9.39
C ARG A 348 -6.25 -4.89 -8.47
N THR A 349 -6.13 -4.37 -7.25
CA THR A 349 -5.13 -4.87 -6.28
C THR A 349 -5.56 -6.22 -5.69
N ALA A 350 -4.61 -7.02 -5.21
CA ALA A 350 -4.92 -8.28 -4.52
C ALA A 350 -5.88 -8.09 -3.33
N VAL A 351 -5.66 -7.05 -2.52
CA VAL A 351 -6.55 -6.68 -1.40
C VAL A 351 -7.95 -6.33 -1.89
N ALA A 352 -8.09 -5.58 -2.97
CA ALA A 352 -9.40 -5.24 -3.52
C ALA A 352 -10.16 -6.47 -4.02
N HIS A 353 -9.48 -7.41 -4.68
CA HIS A 353 -10.08 -8.67 -5.16
C HIS A 353 -10.59 -9.53 -4.01
N VAL A 354 -9.74 -9.76 -2.99
CA VAL A 354 -10.12 -10.58 -1.84
C VAL A 354 -11.24 -9.90 -1.05
N LEU A 355 -11.14 -8.59 -0.80
CA LEU A 355 -12.22 -7.83 -0.14
C LEU A 355 -13.54 -7.94 -0.89
N ALA A 356 -13.53 -7.78 -2.22
CA ALA A 356 -14.74 -7.88 -3.03
C ALA A 356 -15.34 -9.28 -2.95
N LEU A 357 -14.52 -10.34 -3.01
CA LEU A 357 -15.01 -11.70 -2.84
C LEU A 357 -15.61 -11.90 -1.44
N THR A 358 -14.91 -11.48 -0.39
CA THR A 358 -15.38 -11.59 1.00
C THR A 358 -16.74 -10.92 1.20
N LEU A 359 -16.88 -9.66 0.80
CA LEU A 359 -18.13 -8.90 0.95
C LEU A 359 -19.28 -9.52 0.17
N ASN A 360 -19.01 -10.07 -1.01
CA ASN A 360 -20.03 -10.74 -1.80
C ASN A 360 -20.46 -12.07 -1.18
N THR A 361 -19.52 -12.87 -0.66
CA THR A 361 -19.87 -14.12 0.04
C THR A 361 -20.70 -13.88 1.30
N MET A 362 -20.55 -12.73 1.96
CA MET A 362 -21.40 -12.33 3.10
C MET A 362 -22.83 -11.94 2.69
N GLN A 363 -23.02 -11.47 1.45
CA GLN A 363 -24.34 -11.11 0.90
C GLN A 363 -25.01 -12.30 0.19
N ALA A 364 -24.24 -13.25 -0.30
CA ALA A 364 -24.75 -14.40 -1.03
C ALA A 364 -25.69 -15.23 -0.14
N SER A 365 -26.83 -15.63 -0.70
CA SER A 365 -27.70 -16.60 -0.06
C SER A 365 -27.04 -17.98 -0.06
N PRO A 366 -27.18 -18.77 1.01
CA PRO A 366 -26.65 -20.13 1.03
C PRO A 366 -27.35 -20.99 -0.04
N PRO A 367 -26.65 -21.98 -0.62
CA PRO A 367 -27.25 -22.90 -1.58
C PRO A 367 -28.49 -23.61 -1.00
N PRO A 368 -29.52 -23.88 -1.80
CA PRO A 368 -30.65 -24.70 -1.36
C PRO A 368 -30.22 -26.15 -1.11
N GLN A 369 -30.97 -26.91 -0.29
CA GLN A 369 -30.68 -28.32 0.00
C GLN A 369 -30.48 -29.18 -1.27
N SER A 370 -31.27 -28.90 -2.31
CA SER A 370 -31.15 -29.59 -3.61
C SER A 370 -29.78 -29.44 -4.28
N TRP A 371 -29.06 -28.35 -3.99
CA TRP A 371 -27.70 -28.15 -4.49
C TRP A 371 -26.74 -29.12 -3.80
N TYR A 372 -26.83 -29.28 -2.48
CA TYR A 372 -26.03 -30.24 -1.72
C TYR A 372 -26.31 -31.68 -2.15
N ASP A 373 -27.60 -32.04 -2.27
CA ASP A 373 -28.01 -33.37 -2.72
C ASP A 373 -27.45 -33.70 -4.12
N ALA A 374 -27.37 -32.71 -5.01
CA ALA A 374 -26.80 -32.85 -6.34
C ALA A 374 -25.26 -32.89 -6.33
N ALA A 375 -24.61 -32.13 -5.45
CA ALA A 375 -23.16 -32.15 -5.27
C ALA A 375 -22.66 -33.52 -4.75
N GLU A 376 -23.42 -34.18 -3.87
CA GLU A 376 -23.12 -35.55 -3.41
C GLU A 376 -23.17 -36.61 -4.52
N GLN A 377 -23.84 -36.33 -5.65
CA GLN A 377 -23.91 -37.23 -6.81
C GLN A 377 -22.81 -36.99 -7.84
N LEU A 378 -21.86 -36.09 -7.57
CA LEU A 378 -20.74 -35.85 -8.46
C LEU A 378 -19.82 -37.07 -8.50
N VAL A 379 -19.25 -37.31 -9.67
CA VAL A 379 -18.33 -38.43 -9.88
C VAL A 379 -16.94 -37.99 -9.41
N GLU A 380 -16.16 -38.94 -8.92
CA GLU A 380 -14.76 -38.70 -8.61
C GLU A 380 -13.89 -38.69 -9.87
N TRP A 381 -12.70 -38.13 -9.78
CA TRP A 381 -11.67 -38.29 -10.79
C TRP A 381 -11.03 -39.68 -10.65
N GLU A 382 -11.49 -40.63 -11.48
CA GLU A 382 -11.05 -42.03 -11.45
C GLU A 382 -9.73 -42.24 -12.21
N ILE A 383 -8.95 -43.25 -11.79
CA ILE A 383 -7.81 -43.77 -12.54
C ILE A 383 -8.28 -44.98 -13.36
N ASN A 384 -8.31 -44.85 -14.68
CA ASN A 384 -8.27 -46.03 -15.54
C ASN A 384 -6.84 -46.61 -15.43
N TYR A 385 -6.68 -47.69 -14.66
CA TYR A 385 -5.45 -48.48 -14.38
C TYR A 385 -4.66 -48.13 -13.10
N PRO A 386 -4.83 -48.91 -12.00
CA PRO A 386 -4.00 -48.79 -10.81
C PRO A 386 -2.63 -49.42 -11.09
N ASP A 387 -1.73 -48.65 -11.72
CA ASP A 387 -0.32 -48.99 -11.70
C ASP A 387 0.29 -48.46 -10.40
N PRO A 388 0.75 -49.31 -9.47
CA PRO A 388 1.37 -48.88 -8.22
C PRO A 388 2.70 -48.12 -8.44
N ASP A 389 3.21 -48.10 -9.66
CA ASP A 389 4.37 -47.29 -10.09
C ASP A 389 3.97 -46.03 -10.89
N TYR A 390 2.68 -45.62 -10.91
CA TYR A 390 2.26 -44.40 -11.61
C TYR A 390 3.01 -43.18 -11.06
N PRO A 391 3.97 -42.61 -11.80
CA PRO A 391 4.73 -41.45 -11.39
C PRO A 391 3.81 -40.27 -11.09
N ASP A 392 4.27 -39.32 -10.27
CA ASP A 392 3.60 -38.03 -10.11
C ASP A 392 3.24 -37.49 -11.53
N PRO A 393 2.01 -37.02 -11.79
CA PRO A 393 1.65 -36.40 -13.07
C PRO A 393 2.66 -35.34 -13.54
N LEU A 394 3.35 -34.69 -12.60
CA LEU A 394 4.46 -33.78 -12.84
C LEU A 394 5.73 -34.50 -13.34
N GLU A 395 6.04 -35.70 -12.88
CA GLU A 395 7.20 -36.51 -13.32
C GLU A 395 7.09 -37.02 -14.76
N HIS A 396 5.87 -37.14 -15.29
CA HIS A 396 5.65 -37.61 -16.67
C HIS A 396 6.14 -36.65 -17.76
N ILE A 397 6.38 -35.37 -17.44
CA ILE A 397 6.59 -34.34 -18.46
C ILE A 397 7.91 -33.59 -18.20
N PRO A 398 8.89 -33.68 -19.12
CA PRO A 398 10.21 -33.11 -18.93
C PRO A 398 10.18 -31.62 -18.61
N GLU A 399 11.07 -31.15 -17.72
CA GLU A 399 11.25 -29.72 -17.43
C GLU A 399 11.44 -28.85 -18.68
N SER A 400 11.96 -29.43 -19.77
CA SER A 400 12.13 -28.75 -21.07
C SER A 400 10.81 -28.41 -21.76
N VAL A 401 9.72 -29.13 -21.47
CA VAL A 401 8.37 -28.86 -21.98
C VAL A 401 7.66 -27.79 -21.14
N ARG A 402 7.94 -27.73 -19.82
CA ARG A 402 7.40 -26.69 -18.93
C ARG A 402 7.94 -25.28 -19.22
N LYS A 403 9.09 -25.18 -19.90
CA LYS A 403 9.74 -23.91 -20.24
C LYS A 403 9.34 -23.45 -21.64
N ASN A 404 8.16 -22.87 -21.77
CA ASN A 404 7.79 -22.04 -22.92
C ASN A 404 7.71 -20.55 -22.51
N LEU A 405 8.03 -19.66 -23.45
CA LEU A 405 7.82 -18.22 -23.30
C LEU A 405 6.36 -17.96 -22.91
N LEU A 406 6.13 -17.03 -21.98
CA LEU A 406 4.79 -16.59 -21.59
C LEU A 406 3.96 -16.32 -22.86
N PRO A 407 2.84 -17.04 -23.08
CA PRO A 407 1.89 -16.66 -24.12
C PRO A 407 1.43 -15.22 -23.89
N GLN A 408 1.04 -14.49 -24.94
CA GLN A 408 0.57 -13.11 -24.79
C GLN A 408 -0.67 -13.06 -23.89
N TYR A 409 -0.49 -12.58 -22.65
CA TYR A 409 -1.59 -12.23 -21.76
C TYR A 409 -2.12 -10.85 -22.14
N ASN A 410 -3.42 -10.77 -22.41
CA ASN A 410 -4.12 -9.50 -22.56
C ASN A 410 -4.99 -9.31 -21.31
N SER A 411 -4.70 -8.29 -20.51
CA SER A 411 -5.55 -7.94 -19.37
C SER A 411 -7.00 -7.78 -19.83
N PRO A 412 -7.97 -8.38 -19.13
CA PRO A 412 -9.37 -8.30 -19.51
C PRO A 412 -9.82 -6.84 -19.55
N SER A 413 -10.38 -6.41 -20.68
CA SER A 413 -11.03 -5.09 -20.78
C SER A 413 -12.32 -5.12 -19.96
N TRP A 414 -12.41 -4.33 -18.89
CA TRP A 414 -13.63 -4.23 -18.11
C TRP A 414 -14.60 -3.31 -18.86
N LYS A 415 -15.73 -3.86 -19.31
CA LYS A 415 -16.80 -3.05 -19.93
C LYS A 415 -17.55 -2.29 -18.85
N SER A 416 -18.07 -1.11 -19.18
CA SER A 416 -18.87 -0.30 -18.25
C SER A 416 -20.14 -1.03 -17.82
N ILE A 417 -20.51 -0.89 -16.54
CA ILE A 417 -21.68 -1.53 -15.89
C ILE A 417 -23.00 -1.33 -16.68
N GLU A 418 -23.12 -0.27 -17.47
CA GLU A 418 -24.31 0.07 -18.26
C GLU A 418 -24.64 -0.93 -19.40
N GLU A 419 -23.72 -1.83 -19.77
CA GLU A 419 -23.93 -2.80 -20.86
C GLU A 419 -24.37 -4.21 -20.39
N LEU A 420 -24.60 -4.42 -19.08
CA LEU A 420 -24.88 -5.76 -18.55
C LEU A 420 -26.32 -5.91 -18.03
N PRO A 421 -26.98 -7.06 -18.27
CA PRO A 421 -28.28 -7.35 -17.66
C PRO A 421 -28.14 -7.35 -16.14
N SER A 422 -29.18 -6.85 -15.46
CA SER A 422 -29.24 -6.72 -14.00
C SER A 422 -28.72 -7.98 -13.31
N ILE A 423 -27.57 -7.85 -12.64
CA ILE A 423 -27.03 -8.90 -11.78
C ILE A 423 -28.00 -9.00 -10.61
N PRO A 424 -28.59 -10.17 -10.33
CA PRO A 424 -29.39 -10.34 -9.13
C PRO A 424 -28.46 -10.16 -7.93
N LEU A 425 -28.73 -9.11 -7.15
CA LEU A 425 -28.18 -8.88 -5.81
C LEU A 425 -28.77 -9.88 -4.83
#